data_AF-A0AA41VQL5-F1
#
_entry.id   AF-A0AA41VQL5-F1
#
_cell.length_a   1.000
_cell.length_b   1.000
_cell.length_c   1.000
_cell.angle_alpha   90.00
_cell.angle_beta   90.00
_cell.angle_gamma   90.00
#
_symmetry.space_group_name_H-M   'P 1'
#
loop_
_entity.id
_entity.type
_entity.pdbx_description
1 polymer ?
#
loop_
_entity_poly.entity_id
_entity_poly.type
_entity_poly.pdbx_seq_one_letter_code
_entity_poly.pdbx_strand_id
1 'polypeptide(L)' 'KVSAVDLALAPKLYHLEAALGHFKCWSVPKNLTFVQNYMKVCKVLVHLLNYTVLFIDHFSF' A
#
# COMPACT_ATOMS: atom_id res chain seq x y z
N LYS A 1 -14.70 7.46 -5.72
CA LYS A 1 -15.45 6.21 -5.42
C LYS A 1 -14.44 5.07 -5.53
N VAL A 2 -14.30 4.24 -4.50
CA VAL A 2 -13.38 3.08 -4.50
C VAL A 2 -14.07 1.90 -5.20
N SER A 3 -13.33 1.14 -5.99
CA SER A 3 -13.82 0.01 -6.79
C SER A 3 -13.13 -1.32 -6.39
N ALA A 4 -13.67 -2.44 -6.89
CA ALA A 4 -13.04 -3.75 -6.71
C ALA A 4 -11.62 -3.82 -7.30
N VAL A 5 -11.35 -3.03 -8.35
CA VAL A 5 -10.02 -2.92 -8.96
C VAL A 5 -9.04 -2.32 -7.95
N ASP A 6 -9.46 -1.30 -7.19
CA ASP A 6 -8.61 -0.67 -6.18
C ASP A 6 -8.23 -1.63 -5.06
N LEU A 7 -9.20 -2.43 -4.59
CA LEU A 7 -9.00 -3.44 -3.56
C LEU A 7 -8.00 -4.53 -3.98
N ALA A 8 -8.02 -4.93 -5.26
CA ALA A 8 -7.09 -5.93 -5.78
C ALA A 8 -5.72 -5.34 -6.16
N LEU A 9 -5.67 -4.08 -6.57
CA LEU A 9 -4.47 -3.42 -7.10
C LEU A 9 -3.58 -2.83 -6.00
N ALA A 10 -4.16 -2.20 -4.98
CA ALA A 10 -3.43 -1.59 -3.87
C ALA A 10 -2.40 -2.52 -3.19
N PRO A 11 -2.73 -3.76 -2.77
CA PRO A 11 -1.76 -4.65 -2.13
C PRO A 11 -0.64 -5.08 -3.09
N LYS A 12 -0.95 -5.28 -4.38
CA LYS A 12 0.04 -5.67 -5.40
C LYS A 12 1.07 -4.56 -5.64
N LEU A 13 0.61 -3.32 -5.76
CA LEU A 13 1.48 -2.15 -5.90
C LEU A 13 2.40 -1.96 -4.68
N TYR A 14 1.86 -2.14 -3.47
CA TYR A 14 2.64 -2.04 -2.24
C TYR A 14 3.76 -3.09 -2.19
N HIS A 15 3.45 -4.35 -2.45
CA HIS A 15 4.46 -5.41 -2.51
C HIS A 15 5.47 -5.19 -3.62
N LEU A 16 5.03 -4.72 -4.79
CA LEU A 16 5.90 -4.44 -5.93
C LEU A 16 6.92 -3.33 -5.61
N GLU A 17 6.50 -2.22 -5.01
CA GLU A 17 7.42 -1.16 -4.60
C GLU A 17 8.41 -1.63 -3.54
N ALA A 18 7.96 -2.39 -2.53
CA ALA A 18 8.84 -2.91 -1.49
C ALA A 18 9.88 -3.90 -2.05
N ALA A 19 9.44 -4.88 -2.85
CA ALA A 19 10.34 -5.88 -3.44
C ALA A 19 11.32 -5.26 -4.44
N LEU A 20 10.84 -4.41 -5.36
CA LEU A 20 11.70 -3.79 -6.35
C LEU A 20 12.61 -2.72 -5.74
N GLY A 21 12.16 -2.02 -4.70
CA GLY A 21 12.99 -1.11 -3.91
C GLY A 21 14.15 -1.84 -3.25
N HIS A 22 13.86 -3.00 -2.63
CA HIS A 22 14.88 -3.81 -1.94
C HIS A 22 15.85 -4.51 -2.90
N PHE A 23 15.32 -5.19 -3.93
CA PHE A 23 16.15 -6.04 -4.80
C PHE A 23 16.76 -5.30 -5.99
N LYS A 24 16.18 -4.18 -6.42
CA LYS A 24 16.58 -3.50 -7.66
C LYS A 24 16.83 -2.00 -7.48
N CYS A 25 16.83 -1.48 -6.26
CA CYS A 25 16.92 -0.04 -5.98
C CYS A 25 15.93 0.78 -6.83
N TRP A 26 14.78 0.20 -7.16
CA TRP A 26 13.83 0.81 -8.08
C TRP A 26 12.77 1.58 -7.30
N SER A 27 12.34 2.72 -7.85
CA SER A 27 11.28 3.54 -7.29
C SER A 27 10.30 3.95 -8.38
N VAL A 28 9.07 4.27 -8.00
CA VAL A 28 8.05 4.71 -8.94
C VAL A 28 8.50 5.99 -9.64
N PRO A 29 8.61 6.01 -10.98
CA PRO A 29 9.01 7.18 -11.73
C PRO A 29 8.16 8.41 -11.41
N LYS A 30 8.79 9.58 -11.26
CA LYS A 30 8.10 10.84 -10.94
C LYS A 30 7.09 11.29 -12.00
N ASN A 31 7.25 10.83 -13.24
CA ASN A 31 6.33 11.12 -14.34
C ASN A 31 4.95 10.44 -14.16
N LEU A 32 4.86 9.42 -13.30
CA LEU A 32 3.60 8.74 -12.98
C LEU A 32 2.95 9.37 -11.75
N THR A 33 2.59 10.66 -11.84
CA THR A 33 2.02 11.45 -10.73
C THR A 33 0.75 10.83 -10.14
N PHE A 34 -0.14 10.28 -10.98
CA PHE A 34 -1.33 9.56 -10.51
C PHE A 34 -0.99 8.33 -9.68
N VAL A 35 -0.01 7.54 -10.12
CA VAL A 35 0.43 6.33 -9.41
C VAL A 35 1.10 6.71 -8.10
N GLN A 36 1.93 7.75 -8.07
CA GLN A 36 2.54 8.22 -6.83
C GLN A 36 1.50 8.69 -5.81
N ASN A 37 0.51 9.47 -6.25
CA ASN A 37 -0.56 9.93 -5.35
C ASN A 37 -1.41 8.76 -4.87
N TYR A 38 -1.73 7.82 -5.76
CA TYR A 38 -2.44 6.60 -5.40
C TYR A 38 -1.68 5.77 -4.37
N MET A 39 -0.38 5.53 -4.57
CA MET A 39 0.44 4.78 -3.63
C MET A 39 0.58 5.47 -2.27
N LYS A 40 0.63 6.80 -2.21
CA LYS A 40 0.59 7.54 -0.93
C LYS A 40 -0.71 7.27 -0.17
N VAL A 41 -1.85 7.34 -0.85
CA VAL A 41 -3.16 7.05 -0.25
C VAL A 41 -3.24 5.59 0.21
N CYS A 42 -2.78 4.64 -0.62
CA CYS A 42 -2.74 3.23 -0.27
C CYS A 42 -1.83 2.94 0.94
N LYS A 43 -0.65 3.58 1.04
CA LYS A 43 0.24 3.43 2.21
C LYS A 43 -0.43 3.85 3.51
N VAL A 44 -1.16 4.97 3.49
CA VAL A 44 -1.93 5.43 4.66
C VAL A 44 -3.02 4.42 5.00
N LEU A 45 -3.78 3.93 4.02
CA LEU A 45 -4.82 2.92 4.25
C LEU A 45 -4.25 1.61 4.80
N VAL A 46 -3.16 1.10 4.22
CA VAL A 46 -2.49 -0.11 4.70
C VAL A 46 -1.95 0.10 6.11
N HIS A 47 -1.38 1.26 6.42
CA HIS A 47 -0.90 1.56 7.78
C HIS A 47 -2.04 1.59 8.80
N LEU A 48 -3.18 2.21 8.46
CA LEU A 48 -4.37 2.23 9.31
C LEU A 48 -4.96 0.83 9.50
N LEU A 49 -5.02 0.02 8.44
CA LEU A 49 -5.50 -1.36 8.52
C LEU A 49 -4.59 -2.25 9.37
N ASN A 50 -3.26 -2.11 9.22
CA ASN A 50 -2.31 -2.84 10.08
C ASN A 50 -2.44 -2.41 11.54
N TYR A 51 -2.66 -1.13 11.81
CA TYR A 51 -2.89 -0.64 13.18
C TYR A 51 -4.17 -1.22 13.77
N THR A 52 -5.25 -1.32 12.99
CA THR A 52 -6.50 -1.94 13.45
C THR A 52 -6.39 -3.46 13.62
N VAL A 53 -5.64 -4.15 12.76
CA VAL A 53 -5.39 -5.60 12.90
C VAL A 53 -4.58 -5.86 14.17
N LEU A 54 -3.47 -5.14 14.37
CA LEU A 54 -2.70 -5.21 15.62
C LEU A 54 -3.54 -4.84 16.85
N PHE A 55 -4.46 -3.88 16.73
CA PHE A 55 -5.36 -3.49 17.81
C PHE A 55 -6.39 -4.59 18.14
N ILE A 56 -6.93 -5.29 17.14
CA ILE A 56 -7.86 -6.41 17.35
C ILE A 56 -7.13 -7.63 17.93
N ASP A 57 -5.91 -7.90 17.49
CA ASP A 57 -5.07 -8.97 18.03
C ASP A 57 -4.67 -8.69 19.50
N HIS A 58 -4.49 -7.41 19.87
CA HIS A 58 -4.16 -6.99 21.23
C HIS A 58 -5.36 -6.90 22.18
N PHE A 59 -6.60 -6.82 21.66
CA PHE A 59 -7.83 -6.73 22.47
C PHE A 59 -8.66 -8.02 22.51
N SER A 60 -8.20 -9.09 21.85
CA SER A 60 -8.84 -10.41 21.87
C SER A 60 -8.36 -11.31 23.02
N PHE A 61 -7.94 -10.73 24.15
CA PHE A 61 -7.58 -11.46 25.37
C PHE A 61 -8.44 -11.04 26.56
#